data_AF-A0A2E0Z134-F1
#
_entry.id   AF-A0A2E0Z134-F1
#
_cell.length_a   1.000
_cell.length_b   1.000
_cell.length_c   1.000
_cell.angle_alpha   90.00
_cell.angle_beta   90.00
_cell.angle_gamma   90.00
#
_symmetry.space_group_name_H-M   'P 1'
#
loop_
_entity.id
_entity.type
_entity.pdbx_description
1 polymer ?
#
loop_
_entity_poly.entity_id
_entity_poly.type
_entity_poly.pdbx_seq_one_letter_code
_entity_poly.pdbx_strand_id
1 'polypeptide(L)'
;MNYYAITLIIAICLLSPGCSRSPDLYAQYQLVPTVLHIEIARQAIKNINILLHAEGLPEYYLYDEEHNREGIALLWVGDKTISQTVADMMFVPRGCQCVIVQPRVLYSWVENYSTVGETNYADMDNLPHTLGYFLLHEYGHIHSGHPGRAISTLGDNTNRDETESKRLEQTADDFASNLVAKYQSKTGAFKTWMSAANIGLNISSLAFTLQGKRIIDNFGCSVLDAPCAFHDMGDTHYNLEYRILKAQCLISGGEACGMLSSYEQRRNSGGVFQKGALYRAE
;
A
#
# COMPACT_ATOMS: atom_id res chain seq x y z
N MET A 1 51.52 3.46 39.66
CA MET A 1 50.41 4.14 38.96
C MET A 1 50.28 3.48 37.60
N ASN A 2 49.17 2.75 37.45
CA ASN A 2 48.77 2.01 36.26
C ASN A 2 48.44 2.96 35.11
N TYR A 3 48.69 2.55 33.86
CA TYR A 3 47.71 2.57 32.77
C TYR A 3 48.25 1.73 31.61
N TYR A 4 47.73 0.50 31.47
CA TYR A 4 47.86 -0.30 30.26
C TYR A 4 46.88 0.25 29.21
N ALA A 5 47.39 0.69 28.07
CA ALA A 5 46.59 1.04 26.90
C ALA A 5 46.12 -0.27 26.23
N ILE A 6 44.85 -0.61 26.44
CA ILE A 6 44.16 -1.66 25.70
C ILE A 6 43.62 -1.00 24.43
N THR A 7 44.26 -1.28 23.29
CA THR A 7 43.76 -0.94 21.97
C THR A 7 42.51 -1.78 21.69
N LEU A 8 41.34 -1.18 21.88
CA LEU A 8 40.06 -1.76 21.51
C LEU A 8 39.90 -1.68 19.98
N ILE A 9 40.24 -2.75 19.28
CA ILE A 9 39.82 -2.97 17.90
C ILE A 9 38.31 -3.19 17.94
N ILE A 10 37.54 -2.15 17.63
CA ILE A 10 36.11 -2.29 17.35
C ILE A 10 36.01 -2.98 16.00
N ALA A 11 35.96 -4.31 16.04
CA ALA A 11 35.42 -5.10 14.95
C ALA A 11 33.95 -4.71 14.81
N ILE A 12 33.65 -3.90 13.80
CA ILE A 12 32.30 -3.75 13.25
C ILE A 12 31.99 -5.08 12.56
N CYS A 13 31.68 -6.10 13.36
CA CYS A 13 31.03 -7.30 12.89
C CYS A 13 29.62 -6.90 12.49
N LEU A 14 29.43 -6.76 11.17
CA LEU A 14 28.42 -7.47 10.39
C LEU A 14 27.55 -8.40 11.26
N LEU A 15 26.55 -7.83 11.91
CA LEU A 15 25.38 -8.55 12.38
C LEU A 15 24.23 -7.99 11.58
N SER A 16 23.94 -8.66 10.47
CA SER A 16 22.61 -8.67 9.88
C SER A 16 21.63 -8.83 11.04
N PRO A 17 20.69 -7.89 11.27
CA PRO A 17 19.60 -8.13 12.20
C PRO A 17 18.65 -9.08 11.46
N GLY A 18 19.06 -10.33 11.27
CA GLY A 18 18.10 -11.42 11.11
C GLY A 18 17.26 -11.37 12.36
N CYS A 19 15.99 -10.97 12.19
CA CYS A 19 14.95 -10.82 13.21
C CYS A 19 15.41 -11.37 14.56
N SER A 20 16.04 -10.53 15.39
CA SER A 20 16.41 -10.94 16.74
C SER A 20 15.11 -11.12 17.48
N ARG A 21 14.55 -12.34 17.42
CA ARG A 21 13.29 -12.79 18.02
C ARG A 21 12.37 -11.61 18.30
N SER A 22 11.63 -11.18 17.28
CA SER A 22 10.48 -10.34 17.55
C SER A 22 9.68 -11.03 18.67
N PRO A 23 9.34 -10.35 19.78
CA PRO A 23 8.53 -10.93 20.85
C PRO A 23 7.35 -11.64 20.19
N ASP A 24 7.11 -12.90 20.58
CA ASP A 24 6.14 -13.82 20.00
C ASP A 24 4.96 -13.08 19.34
N LEU A 25 5.11 -12.78 18.04
CA LEU A 25 4.16 -11.95 17.31
C LEU A 25 2.83 -12.69 17.18
N TYR A 26 2.86 -14.03 17.24
CA TYR A 26 1.68 -14.88 17.31
C TYR A 26 0.93 -14.66 18.63
N ALA A 27 1.61 -14.71 19.77
CA ALA A 27 0.98 -14.40 21.06
C ALA A 27 0.50 -12.94 21.15
N GLN A 28 1.26 -12.00 20.58
CA GLN A 28 0.90 -10.58 20.57
C GLN A 28 -0.36 -10.31 19.73
N TYR A 29 -0.53 -10.99 18.60
CA TYR A 29 -1.56 -10.67 17.62
C TYR A 29 -2.64 -11.74 17.41
N GLN A 30 -2.56 -12.89 18.10
CA GLN A 30 -3.60 -13.94 18.16
C GLN A 30 -4.13 -14.36 16.77
N LEU A 31 -3.22 -14.88 15.94
CA LEU A 31 -3.48 -15.23 14.54
C LEU A 31 -4.42 -16.45 14.43
N VAL A 32 -5.67 -16.28 13.96
CA VAL A 32 -6.56 -17.41 13.57
C VAL A 32 -7.17 -17.12 12.19
N PRO A 33 -6.41 -17.27 11.10
CA PRO A 33 -6.94 -17.11 9.76
C PRO A 33 -7.84 -18.28 9.32
N THR A 34 -8.82 -18.02 8.45
CA THR A 34 -9.57 -19.07 7.76
C THR A 34 -8.73 -19.67 6.63
N VAL A 35 -9.08 -20.88 6.18
CA VAL A 35 -8.43 -21.54 5.02
C VAL A 35 -8.47 -20.66 3.77
N LEU A 36 -9.62 -20.00 3.53
CA LEU A 36 -9.80 -19.09 2.40
C LEU A 36 -8.81 -17.91 2.46
N HIS A 37 -8.64 -17.31 3.64
CA HIS A 37 -7.75 -16.16 3.81
C HIS A 37 -6.28 -16.52 3.55
N ILE A 38 -5.86 -17.69 4.02
CA ILE A 38 -4.51 -18.22 3.77
C ILE A 38 -4.28 -18.42 2.27
N GLU A 39 -5.27 -18.92 1.54
CA GLU A 39 -5.13 -19.18 0.11
C GLU A 39 -4.97 -17.89 -0.70
N ILE A 40 -5.75 -16.85 -0.39
CA ILE A 40 -5.59 -15.52 -0.99
C ILE A 40 -4.18 -14.98 -0.74
N ALA A 41 -3.69 -15.07 0.50
CA ALA A 41 -2.34 -14.63 0.86
C ALA A 41 -1.27 -15.40 0.08
N ARG A 42 -1.39 -16.72 -0.01
CA ARG A 42 -0.46 -17.59 -0.76
C ARG A 42 -0.43 -17.25 -2.24
N GLN A 43 -1.59 -17.02 -2.85
CA GLN A 43 -1.67 -16.63 -4.26
C GLN A 43 -1.05 -15.26 -4.50
N ALA A 44 -1.32 -14.28 -3.62
CA ALA A 44 -0.68 -12.97 -3.69
C ALA A 44 0.86 -13.09 -3.60
N ILE A 45 1.38 -13.81 -2.60
CA ILE A 45 2.82 -14.09 -2.42
C ILE A 45 3.40 -14.74 -3.67
N LYS A 46 2.74 -15.78 -4.19
CA LYS A 46 3.19 -16.47 -5.40
C LYS A 46 3.31 -15.53 -6.59
N ASN A 47 2.33 -14.66 -6.78
CA ASN A 47 2.30 -13.71 -7.90
C ASN A 47 3.40 -12.65 -7.80
N ILE A 48 3.63 -12.10 -6.60
CA ILE A 48 4.65 -11.07 -6.41
C ILE A 48 6.07 -11.64 -6.37
N ASN A 49 6.27 -12.85 -5.82
CA ASN A 49 7.59 -13.49 -5.80
C ASN A 49 8.12 -13.74 -7.21
N ILE A 50 7.25 -13.95 -8.20
CA ILE A 50 7.68 -14.03 -9.61
C ILE A 50 8.37 -12.73 -10.06
N LEU A 51 7.88 -11.57 -9.62
CA LEU A 51 8.46 -10.26 -9.94
C LEU A 51 9.73 -10.01 -9.12
N LEU A 52 9.68 -10.26 -7.81
CA LEU A 52 10.82 -10.08 -6.89
C LEU A 52 12.00 -10.97 -7.29
N HIS A 53 11.74 -12.24 -7.59
CA HIS A 53 12.76 -13.18 -8.08
C HIS A 53 13.42 -12.69 -9.36
N ALA A 54 12.64 -12.12 -10.28
CA ALA A 54 13.17 -11.60 -11.54
C ALA A 54 14.08 -10.37 -11.36
N GLU A 55 13.98 -9.66 -10.23
CA GLU A 55 14.88 -8.56 -9.82
C GLU A 55 16.02 -9.03 -8.92
N GLY A 56 16.06 -10.30 -8.51
CA GLY A 56 17.02 -10.79 -7.51
C GLY A 56 16.77 -10.25 -6.10
N LEU A 57 15.51 -9.89 -5.80
CA LEU A 57 15.10 -9.36 -4.50
C LEU A 57 14.64 -10.48 -3.55
N PRO A 58 14.82 -10.33 -2.22
CA PRO A 58 14.27 -11.23 -1.22
C PRO A 58 12.78 -11.50 -1.44
N GLU A 59 12.39 -12.78 -1.40
CA GLU A 59 11.01 -13.22 -1.62
C GLU A 59 10.16 -13.14 -0.34
N TYR A 60 8.84 -13.00 -0.50
CA TYR A 60 7.90 -13.16 0.60
C TYR A 60 7.70 -14.62 0.96
N TYR A 61 7.43 -14.88 2.23
CA TYR A 61 6.85 -16.14 2.69
C TYR A 61 5.73 -15.87 3.69
N LEU A 62 4.71 -16.71 3.69
CA LEU A 62 3.68 -16.67 4.73
C LEU A 62 4.32 -17.18 6.02
N TYR A 63 4.32 -16.36 7.06
CA TYR A 63 4.85 -16.78 8.35
C TYR A 63 3.94 -17.87 8.93
N ASP A 64 4.54 -19.02 9.20
CA ASP A 64 4.01 -20.07 10.05
C ASP A 64 5.03 -20.34 11.16
N GLU A 65 4.57 -20.74 12.35
CA GLU A 65 5.41 -20.91 13.55
C GLU A 65 6.59 -21.89 13.34
N GLU A 66 6.56 -22.69 12.27
CA GLU A 66 7.46 -23.80 12.02
C GLU A 66 8.69 -23.45 11.17
N HIS A 67 8.78 -22.25 10.57
CA HIS A 67 9.82 -21.96 9.58
C HIS A 67 10.61 -20.67 9.82
N ASN A 68 11.92 -20.84 10.06
CA ASN A 68 12.91 -19.78 9.95
C ASN A 68 13.41 -19.72 8.48
N ARG A 69 12.62 -19.11 7.60
CA ARG A 69 12.98 -18.90 6.17
C ARG A 69 13.66 -17.54 6.00
N GLU A 70 14.65 -17.48 5.12
CA GLU A 70 15.20 -16.21 4.65
C GLU A 70 14.19 -15.52 3.72
N GLY A 71 14.00 -14.21 3.86
CA GLY A 71 13.04 -13.45 3.05
C GLY A 71 12.25 -12.45 3.88
N ILE A 72 11.11 -12.00 3.34
CA ILE A 72 10.19 -11.09 4.02
C ILE A 72 9.00 -11.88 4.54
N ALA A 73 8.79 -11.84 5.87
CA ALA A 73 7.69 -12.53 6.49
C ALA A 73 6.37 -11.78 6.27
N LEU A 74 5.34 -12.46 5.75
CA LEU A 74 3.97 -11.97 5.78
C LEU A 74 3.25 -12.55 7.00
N LEU A 75 2.89 -11.69 7.95
CA LEU A 75 2.12 -12.05 9.13
C LEU A 75 0.66 -11.74 8.90
N TRP A 76 -0.17 -12.77 8.87
CA TRP A 76 -1.60 -12.66 8.65
C TRP A 76 -2.35 -12.66 9.99
N VAL A 77 -2.76 -11.47 10.44
CA VAL A 77 -3.33 -11.27 11.78
C VAL A 77 -4.76 -11.78 11.92
N GLY A 78 -5.09 -12.41 13.04
CA GLY A 78 -6.42 -12.97 13.27
C GLY A 78 -7.52 -11.90 13.43
N ASP A 79 -8.68 -12.31 13.95
CA ASP A 79 -9.89 -11.47 14.04
C ASP A 79 -9.77 -10.23 14.94
N LYS A 80 -8.67 -10.09 15.69
CA LYS A 80 -8.36 -8.87 16.45
C LYS A 80 -7.77 -7.81 15.53
N THR A 81 -8.58 -6.80 15.26
CA THR A 81 -8.17 -5.58 14.59
C THR A 81 -7.25 -4.75 15.51
N ILE A 82 -5.99 -4.59 15.10
CA ILE A 82 -4.99 -3.68 15.70
C ILE A 82 -5.39 -2.22 15.43
N SER A 83 -5.92 -1.94 14.25
CA SER A 83 -6.41 -0.61 13.84
C SER A 83 -7.57 -0.76 12.87
N GLN A 84 -8.65 -0.01 13.07
CA GLN A 84 -9.83 -0.06 12.20
C GLN A 84 -9.66 0.79 10.94
N THR A 85 -8.53 1.50 10.79
CA THR A 85 -8.31 2.37 9.65
C THR A 85 -7.79 1.57 8.47
N VAL A 86 -8.27 1.90 7.27
CA VAL A 86 -7.78 1.33 6.01
C VAL A 86 -6.29 1.63 5.82
N ALA A 87 -5.81 2.76 6.34
CA ALA A 87 -4.41 3.16 6.24
C ALA A 87 -3.47 2.26 7.04
N ASP A 88 -3.96 1.58 8.08
CA ASP A 88 -3.21 0.58 8.85
C ASP A 88 -3.61 -0.87 8.46
N MET A 89 -4.36 -1.06 7.37
CA MET A 89 -4.81 -2.39 6.92
C MET A 89 -3.66 -3.38 6.75
N MET A 90 -2.53 -2.87 6.25
CA MET A 90 -1.25 -3.53 6.28
C MET A 90 -0.15 -2.52 6.59
N PHE A 91 0.94 -2.98 7.17
CA PHE A 91 2.06 -2.10 7.50
C PHE A 91 3.35 -2.88 7.78
N VAL A 92 4.48 -2.20 7.59
CA VAL A 92 5.81 -2.63 8.02
C VAL A 92 6.16 -2.05 9.39
N PRO A 93 6.35 -2.89 10.44
CA PRO A 93 6.85 -2.44 11.73
C PRO A 93 8.29 -1.92 11.65
N ARG A 94 8.65 -0.98 12.52
CA ARG A 94 10.01 -0.44 12.60
C ARG A 94 11.04 -1.54 12.87
N GLY A 95 12.06 -1.59 12.03
CA GLY A 95 13.17 -2.53 12.18
C GLY A 95 12.82 -3.99 11.88
N CYS A 96 11.64 -4.26 11.28
CA CYS A 96 11.25 -5.60 10.88
C CYS A 96 11.38 -5.79 9.36
N GLN A 97 11.87 -6.95 8.92
CA GLN A 97 11.70 -7.42 7.55
C GLN A 97 10.42 -8.25 7.45
N CYS A 98 9.30 -7.62 7.81
CA CYS A 98 8.01 -8.26 7.81
C CYS A 98 6.88 -7.29 7.50
N VAL A 99 5.81 -7.82 6.94
CA VAL A 99 4.57 -7.11 6.67
C VAL A 99 3.48 -7.74 7.53
N ILE A 100 2.75 -6.90 8.25
CA ILE A 100 1.58 -7.31 9.02
C ILE A 100 0.34 -6.99 8.19
N VAL A 101 -0.56 -7.95 8.01
CA VAL A 101 -1.85 -7.75 7.34
C VAL A 101 -2.98 -8.00 8.33
N GLN A 102 -3.95 -7.08 8.36
CA GLN A 102 -5.18 -7.19 9.12
C GLN A 102 -6.34 -7.64 8.20
N PRO A 103 -6.54 -8.95 7.98
CA PRO A 103 -7.56 -9.48 7.07
C PRO A 103 -8.95 -8.91 7.30
N ARG A 104 -9.41 -8.74 8.54
CA ARG A 104 -10.74 -8.17 8.80
C ARG A 104 -10.91 -6.77 8.21
N VAL A 105 -9.86 -5.94 8.29
CA VAL A 105 -9.84 -4.59 7.70
C VAL A 105 -9.78 -4.70 6.19
N LEU A 106 -8.95 -5.61 5.66
CA LEU A 106 -8.86 -5.88 4.22
C LEU A 106 -10.21 -6.29 3.63
N TYR A 107 -10.89 -7.28 4.21
CA TYR A 107 -12.18 -7.74 3.70
C TYR A 107 -13.27 -6.69 3.85
N SER A 108 -13.32 -5.97 4.98
CA SER A 108 -14.28 -4.88 5.15
C SER A 108 -14.02 -3.73 4.15
N TRP A 109 -12.75 -3.45 3.85
CA TRP A 109 -12.37 -2.51 2.81
C TRP A 109 -12.88 -3.01 1.46
N VAL A 110 -12.51 -4.23 1.05
CA VAL A 110 -12.94 -4.82 -0.23
C VAL A 110 -14.47 -4.82 -0.38
N GLU A 111 -15.21 -5.22 0.65
CA GLU A 111 -16.68 -5.24 0.65
C GLU A 111 -17.27 -3.86 0.33
N ASN A 112 -16.72 -2.80 0.94
CA ASN A 112 -17.17 -1.42 0.75
C ASN A 112 -16.96 -0.89 -0.69
N TYR A 113 -16.05 -1.50 -1.47
CA TYR A 113 -15.77 -1.12 -2.86
C TYR A 113 -16.35 -2.12 -3.88
N SER A 114 -16.65 -3.36 -3.49
CA SER A 114 -17.20 -4.41 -4.37
C SER A 114 -18.63 -4.18 -4.87
N THR A 115 -19.34 -3.18 -4.35
CA THR A 115 -20.74 -2.88 -4.73
C THR A 115 -20.87 -1.89 -5.88
N VAL A 116 -19.76 -1.26 -6.32
CA VAL A 116 -19.77 -0.23 -7.37
C VAL A 116 -19.27 -0.83 -8.69
N GLY A 117 -20.17 -0.99 -9.67
CA GLY A 117 -19.81 -1.29 -11.06
C GLY A 117 -19.67 -2.78 -11.45
N GLU A 118 -20.48 -3.67 -10.87
CA GLU A 118 -20.51 -5.13 -11.13
C GLU A 118 -19.18 -5.88 -10.89
N THR A 119 -18.12 -5.20 -10.46
CA THR A 119 -16.80 -5.83 -10.24
C THR A 119 -16.71 -6.35 -8.81
N ASN A 120 -16.76 -7.68 -8.65
CA ASN A 120 -16.60 -8.31 -7.35
C ASN A 120 -15.11 -8.43 -6.97
N TYR A 121 -14.57 -7.41 -6.28
CA TYR A 121 -13.19 -7.45 -5.76
C TYR A 121 -12.97 -8.47 -4.65
N ALA A 122 -14.05 -8.95 -4.02
CA ALA A 122 -13.96 -10.00 -3.02
C ALA A 122 -13.77 -11.39 -3.64
N ASP A 123 -13.80 -11.49 -4.98
CA ASP A 123 -13.59 -12.77 -5.65
C ASP A 123 -12.13 -13.21 -5.61
N MET A 124 -11.95 -14.53 -5.63
CA MET A 124 -10.65 -15.21 -5.57
C MET A 124 -9.73 -14.86 -6.73
N ASP A 125 -10.28 -14.38 -7.85
CA ASP A 125 -9.50 -14.03 -9.02
C ASP A 125 -8.87 -12.63 -8.94
N ASN A 126 -9.50 -11.67 -8.24
CA ASN A 126 -9.06 -10.27 -8.23
C ASN A 126 -8.31 -9.89 -6.95
N LEU A 127 -8.77 -10.39 -5.80
CA LEU A 127 -8.21 -10.02 -4.51
C LEU A 127 -6.71 -10.38 -4.38
N PRO A 128 -6.22 -11.54 -4.85
CA PRO A 128 -4.80 -11.85 -4.77
C PRO A 128 -3.92 -10.87 -5.56
N HIS A 129 -4.41 -10.31 -6.67
CA HIS A 129 -3.67 -9.34 -7.47
C HIS A 129 -3.68 -7.95 -6.85
N THR A 130 -4.82 -7.53 -6.29
CA THR A 130 -4.93 -6.27 -5.53
C THR A 130 -4.06 -6.30 -4.27
N LEU A 131 -4.16 -7.40 -3.50
CA LEU A 131 -3.29 -7.65 -2.35
C LEU A 131 -1.82 -7.70 -2.79
N GLY A 132 -1.52 -8.35 -3.92
CA GLY A 132 -0.17 -8.40 -4.47
C GLY A 132 0.42 -7.01 -4.70
N TYR A 133 -0.34 -6.07 -5.26
CA TYR A 133 0.13 -4.69 -5.40
C TYR A 133 0.44 -4.03 -4.04
N PHE A 134 -0.47 -4.15 -3.07
CA PHE A 134 -0.23 -3.56 -1.76
C PHE A 134 0.94 -4.22 -1.01
N LEU A 135 1.17 -5.52 -1.19
CA LEU A 135 2.37 -6.16 -0.68
C LEU A 135 3.64 -5.63 -1.34
N LEU A 136 3.63 -5.31 -2.65
CA LEU A 136 4.75 -4.63 -3.30
C LEU A 136 4.95 -3.21 -2.76
N HIS A 137 3.88 -2.51 -2.40
CA HIS A 137 3.96 -1.21 -1.72
C HIS A 137 4.66 -1.36 -0.36
N GLU A 138 4.23 -2.30 0.48
CA GLU A 138 4.90 -2.60 1.75
C GLU A 138 6.36 -3.07 1.56
N TYR A 139 6.65 -3.77 0.47
CA TYR A 139 8.03 -4.08 0.09
C TYR A 139 8.83 -2.81 -0.16
N GLY A 140 8.24 -1.81 -0.82
CA GLY A 140 8.86 -0.51 -1.06
C GLY A 140 9.30 0.19 0.22
N HIS A 141 8.51 0.10 1.29
CA HIS A 141 8.88 0.56 2.63
C HIS A 141 10.13 -0.16 3.17
N ILE A 142 10.16 -1.49 3.10
CA ILE A 142 11.30 -2.31 3.54
C ILE A 142 12.56 -1.99 2.72
N HIS A 143 12.41 -1.94 1.39
CA HIS A 143 13.50 -1.67 0.45
C HIS A 143 14.13 -0.29 0.69
N SER A 144 13.29 0.70 1.00
CA SER A 144 13.72 2.08 1.24
C SER A 144 14.12 2.35 2.71
N GLY A 145 13.99 1.35 3.59
CA GLY A 145 14.48 1.41 4.98
C GLY A 145 13.62 2.27 5.91
N HIS A 146 12.34 2.47 5.62
CA HIS A 146 11.42 3.23 6.48
C HIS A 146 10.17 2.41 6.84
N PRO A 147 9.53 2.67 7.99
CA PRO A 147 8.29 1.96 8.35
C PRO A 147 7.14 2.33 7.41
N GLY A 148 6.20 1.40 7.24
CA GLY A 148 4.91 1.59 6.54
C GLY A 148 3.77 1.99 7.48
N ARG A 149 4.09 2.33 8.74
CA ARG A 149 3.11 2.83 9.71
C ARG A 149 3.47 4.25 10.10
N ALA A 150 2.58 5.19 9.77
CA ALA A 150 2.72 6.55 10.22
C ALA A 150 2.59 6.65 11.75
N ILE A 151 3.42 7.47 12.38
CA ILE A 151 3.09 7.97 13.72
C ILE A 151 2.07 9.06 13.50
N SER A 152 0.83 8.83 13.93
CA SER A 152 -0.25 9.83 13.86
C SER A 152 0.24 11.18 14.38
N THR A 153 0.27 12.17 13.49
CA THR A 153 0.33 13.58 13.85
C THR A 153 -1.08 14.13 13.77
N LEU A 154 -1.48 14.93 14.77
CA LEU A 154 -2.74 15.67 14.78
C LEU A 154 -2.75 16.66 13.61
N GLY A 155 -3.21 16.19 12.44
CA GLY A 155 -3.29 16.96 11.21
C GLY A 155 -4.69 17.48 10.95
N ASP A 156 -4.78 18.60 10.21
CA ASP A 156 -6.06 19.17 9.78
C ASP A 156 -6.87 18.18 8.95
N ASN A 157 -8.20 18.20 9.11
CA ASN A 157 -9.11 17.21 8.53
C ASN A 157 -9.19 17.21 6.99
N THR A 158 -8.54 18.15 6.31
CA THR A 158 -8.37 18.18 4.85
C THR A 158 -7.05 18.86 4.51
N ASN A 159 -5.99 18.09 4.23
CA ASN A 159 -4.67 18.62 3.94
C ASN A 159 -4.26 18.34 2.48
N ARG A 160 -3.47 19.25 1.89
CA ARG A 160 -2.77 19.06 0.61
C ARG A 160 -1.26 19.15 0.72
N ASP A 161 -0.76 19.65 1.85
CA ASP A 161 0.64 19.91 2.07
C ASP A 161 1.43 18.61 2.02
N GLU A 162 2.58 18.69 1.37
CA GLU A 162 3.56 17.61 1.37
C GLU A 162 4.09 17.45 2.80
N THR A 163 4.05 16.22 3.30
CA THR A 163 4.66 15.86 4.58
C THR A 163 5.71 14.79 4.32
N GLU A 164 6.65 14.62 5.25
CA GLU A 164 7.62 13.52 5.12
C GLU A 164 6.91 12.17 5.01
N SER A 165 5.83 11.95 5.79
CA SER A 165 5.03 10.73 5.72
C SER A 165 4.48 10.50 4.30
N LYS A 166 3.88 11.52 3.68
CA LYS A 166 3.35 11.44 2.31
C LYS A 166 4.44 11.13 1.27
N ARG A 167 5.65 11.68 1.44
CA ARG A 167 6.79 11.39 0.56
C ARG A 167 7.28 9.95 0.69
N LEU A 168 7.29 9.41 1.92
CA LEU A 168 7.64 8.01 2.17
C LEU A 168 6.61 7.07 1.53
N GLU A 169 5.32 7.37 1.65
CA GLU A 169 4.24 6.63 0.97
C GLU A 169 4.39 6.67 -0.56
N GLN A 170 4.68 7.85 -1.12
CA GLN A 170 4.92 8.01 -2.56
C GLN A 170 6.12 7.18 -3.02
N THR A 171 7.20 7.11 -2.22
CA THR A 171 8.40 6.32 -2.54
C THR A 171 8.06 4.82 -2.63
N ALA A 172 7.22 4.34 -1.71
CA ALA A 172 6.75 2.96 -1.71
C ALA A 172 5.79 2.67 -2.88
N ASP A 173 4.87 3.58 -3.20
CA ASP A 173 4.01 3.50 -4.39
C ASP A 173 4.84 3.47 -5.70
N ASP A 174 5.85 4.34 -5.81
CA ASP A 174 6.74 4.43 -6.96
C ASP A 174 7.53 3.12 -7.15
N PHE A 175 8.03 2.52 -6.07
CA PHE A 175 8.70 1.22 -6.12
C PHE A 175 7.77 0.16 -6.72
N ALA A 176 6.56 0.02 -6.16
CA ALA A 176 5.60 -1.00 -6.58
C ALA A 176 5.18 -0.80 -8.05
N SER A 177 4.81 0.42 -8.42
CA SER A 177 4.36 0.75 -9.76
C SER A 177 5.45 0.61 -10.82
N ASN A 178 6.67 1.06 -10.54
CA ASN A 178 7.78 0.92 -11.49
C ASN A 178 8.15 -0.55 -11.71
N LEU A 179 8.09 -1.39 -10.66
CA LEU A 179 8.34 -2.82 -10.78
C LEU A 179 7.30 -3.49 -11.69
N VAL A 180 6.02 -3.20 -11.48
CA VAL A 180 4.93 -3.71 -12.32
C VAL A 180 5.08 -3.22 -13.77
N ALA A 181 5.29 -1.91 -13.97
CA ALA A 181 5.47 -1.31 -15.30
C ALA A 181 6.62 -1.95 -16.09
N LYS A 182 7.77 -2.13 -15.43
CA LYS A 182 8.97 -2.74 -16.01
C LYS A 182 8.67 -4.13 -16.58
N TYR A 183 7.99 -4.99 -15.83
CA TYR A 183 7.71 -6.35 -16.30
C TYR A 183 6.49 -6.47 -17.22
N GLN A 184 5.55 -5.53 -17.15
CA GLN A 184 4.44 -5.46 -18.11
C GLN A 184 4.93 -5.12 -19.53
N SER A 185 6.03 -4.37 -19.65
CA SER A 185 6.68 -4.05 -20.93
C SER A 185 7.66 -5.13 -21.45
N LYS A 186 8.03 -6.11 -20.62
CA LYS A 186 9.13 -7.05 -20.93
C LYS A 186 8.66 -8.20 -21.81
N THR A 187 9.29 -8.35 -22.98
CA THR A 187 9.06 -9.48 -23.88
C THR A 187 9.93 -10.69 -23.48
N GLY A 188 9.41 -11.91 -23.65
CA GLY A 188 10.18 -13.15 -23.48
C GLY A 188 10.09 -13.86 -22.12
N ALA A 189 9.46 -13.27 -21.10
CA ALA A 189 9.23 -13.90 -19.79
C ALA A 189 7.73 -13.98 -19.47
N PHE A 190 7.00 -14.88 -20.16
CA PHE A 190 5.53 -14.93 -20.13
C PHE A 190 4.93 -14.95 -18.72
N LYS A 191 5.50 -15.74 -17.79
CA LYS A 191 5.01 -15.80 -16.41
C LYS A 191 5.14 -14.45 -15.69
N THR A 192 6.32 -13.82 -15.78
CA THR A 192 6.58 -12.53 -15.15
C THR A 192 5.73 -11.42 -15.76
N TRP A 193 5.61 -11.40 -17.09
CA TRP A 193 4.72 -10.51 -17.80
C TRP A 193 3.26 -10.69 -17.37
N MET A 194 2.76 -11.93 -17.31
CA MET A 194 1.38 -12.22 -16.92
C MET A 194 1.09 -11.77 -15.49
N SER A 195 2.00 -12.06 -14.55
CA SER A 195 1.85 -11.62 -13.15
C SER A 195 1.79 -10.10 -13.05
N ALA A 196 2.67 -9.38 -13.76
CA ALA A 196 2.65 -7.92 -13.80
C ALA A 196 1.38 -7.37 -14.47
N ALA A 197 0.97 -7.95 -15.60
CA ALA A 197 -0.22 -7.54 -16.34
C ALA A 197 -1.50 -7.71 -15.50
N ASN A 198 -1.66 -8.83 -14.80
CA ASN A 198 -2.82 -9.05 -13.95
C ASN A 198 -2.87 -8.06 -12.77
N ILE A 199 -1.72 -7.73 -12.17
CA ILE A 199 -1.63 -6.69 -11.15
C ILE A 199 -2.02 -5.32 -11.75
N GLY A 200 -1.46 -4.94 -12.89
CA GLY A 200 -1.75 -3.67 -13.57
C GLY A 200 -3.22 -3.51 -13.98
N LEU A 201 -3.85 -4.59 -14.46
CA LEU A 201 -5.29 -4.63 -14.76
C LEU A 201 -6.13 -4.45 -13.50
N ASN A 202 -5.78 -5.11 -12.40
CA ASN A 202 -6.49 -4.97 -11.12
C ASN A 202 -6.36 -3.55 -10.56
N ILE A 203 -5.19 -2.91 -10.68
CA ILE A 203 -5.02 -1.51 -10.29
C ILE A 203 -5.83 -0.55 -11.17
N SER A 204 -5.91 -0.84 -12.47
CA SER A 204 -6.76 -0.05 -13.37
C SER A 204 -8.24 -0.20 -13.04
N SER A 205 -8.67 -1.41 -12.73
CA SER A 205 -10.03 -1.67 -12.25
C SER A 205 -10.27 -0.90 -10.95
N LEU A 206 -9.36 -1.01 -9.98
CA LEU A 206 -9.51 -0.38 -8.66
C LEU A 206 -9.63 1.13 -8.79
N ALA A 207 -8.82 1.75 -9.65
CA ALA A 207 -8.90 3.18 -9.95
C ALA A 207 -10.31 3.58 -10.44
N PHE A 208 -10.90 2.80 -11.34
CA PHE A 208 -12.25 3.03 -11.85
C PHE A 208 -13.30 2.91 -10.74
N THR A 209 -13.20 1.88 -9.90
CA THR A 209 -14.11 1.66 -8.77
C THR A 209 -14.03 2.77 -7.73
N LEU A 210 -12.81 3.23 -7.39
CA LEU A 210 -12.61 4.35 -6.47
C LEU A 210 -13.22 5.65 -7.03
N GLN A 211 -13.03 5.93 -8.32
CA GLN A 211 -13.66 7.08 -8.98
C GLN A 211 -15.19 7.02 -8.91
N GLY A 212 -15.77 5.85 -9.22
CA GLY A 212 -17.20 5.63 -9.17
C GLY A 212 -17.76 5.81 -7.76
N LYS A 213 -17.11 5.22 -6.75
CA LYS A 213 -17.53 5.35 -5.36
C LYS A 213 -17.47 6.80 -4.88
N ARG A 214 -16.41 7.55 -5.21
CA ARG A 214 -16.35 8.99 -4.88
C ARG A 214 -17.54 9.74 -5.48
N ILE A 215 -17.92 9.47 -6.73
CA ILE A 215 -19.05 10.13 -7.39
C ILE A 215 -20.38 9.78 -6.70
N ILE A 216 -20.57 8.52 -6.30
CA ILE A 216 -21.81 8.07 -5.64
C ILE A 216 -21.89 8.60 -4.20
N ASP A 217 -20.85 8.36 -3.40
CA ASP A 217 -20.86 8.67 -1.97
C ASP A 217 -20.71 10.18 -1.71
N ASN A 218 -20.01 10.89 -2.61
CA ASN A 218 -19.67 12.30 -2.46
C ASN A 218 -20.11 13.10 -3.70
N PHE A 219 -21.30 12.84 -4.24
CA PHE A 219 -21.79 13.49 -5.47
C PHE A 219 -21.66 15.02 -5.43
N GLY A 220 -22.18 15.65 -4.36
CA GLY A 220 -22.13 17.10 -4.20
C GLY A 220 -20.70 17.64 -4.13
N CYS A 221 -19.84 17.02 -3.33
CA CYS A 221 -18.43 17.39 -3.24
C CYS A 221 -17.69 17.17 -4.56
N SER A 222 -18.01 16.09 -5.27
CA SER A 222 -17.43 15.76 -6.57
C SER A 222 -17.78 16.86 -7.58
N VAL A 223 -19.07 17.09 -7.84
CA VAL A 223 -19.52 18.08 -8.84
C VAL A 223 -18.98 19.49 -8.56
N LEU A 224 -18.76 19.83 -7.29
CA LEU A 224 -18.30 21.16 -6.87
C LEU A 224 -16.78 21.26 -6.71
N ASP A 225 -16.02 20.23 -7.06
CA ASP A 225 -14.57 20.12 -6.84
C ASP A 225 -14.15 20.43 -5.38
N ALA A 226 -14.99 20.03 -4.42
CA ALA A 226 -14.83 20.39 -3.02
C ALA A 226 -13.76 19.52 -2.31
N PRO A 227 -13.08 20.06 -1.28
CA PRO A 227 -12.06 19.34 -0.51
C PRO A 227 -12.46 17.93 -0.03
N CYS A 228 -13.71 17.76 0.41
CA CYS A 228 -14.25 16.47 0.87
C CYS A 228 -14.15 15.32 -0.14
N ALA A 229 -14.00 15.61 -1.44
CA ALA A 229 -13.86 14.59 -2.49
C ALA A 229 -12.42 14.43 -3.02
N PHE A 230 -11.55 15.44 -2.88
CA PHE A 230 -10.25 15.47 -3.57
C PHE A 230 -9.04 15.70 -2.66
N HIS A 231 -9.24 16.06 -1.39
CA HIS A 231 -8.15 16.35 -0.45
C HIS A 231 -7.81 15.12 0.41
N ASP A 232 -6.68 15.19 1.10
CA ASP A 232 -6.24 14.10 1.98
C ASP A 232 -6.98 14.18 3.32
N MET A 233 -7.39 13.02 3.81
CA MET A 233 -7.98 12.90 5.15
C MET A 233 -6.83 12.72 6.16
N GLY A 234 -6.26 13.85 6.61
CA GLY A 234 -5.13 13.91 7.53
C GLY A 234 -3.76 14.06 6.85
N ASP A 235 -2.70 13.94 7.65
CA ASP A 235 -1.34 14.32 7.26
C ASP A 235 -0.44 13.17 6.83
N THR A 236 -0.86 11.94 7.10
CA THR A 236 0.01 10.77 7.03
C THR A 236 0.02 10.10 5.65
N HIS A 237 -1.10 10.20 4.93
CA HIS A 237 -1.30 9.55 3.65
C HIS A 237 -1.98 10.50 2.67
N TYR A 238 -1.64 10.37 1.40
CA TYR A 238 -2.46 10.90 0.34
C TYR A 238 -3.82 10.21 0.30
N ASN A 239 -4.82 10.90 -0.26
CA ASN A 239 -6.10 10.30 -0.63
C ASN A 239 -5.87 9.00 -1.43
N LEU A 240 -6.52 7.90 -1.03
CA LEU A 240 -6.30 6.59 -1.64
C LEU A 240 -6.58 6.58 -3.15
N GLU A 241 -7.64 7.25 -3.61
CA GLU A 241 -7.92 7.35 -5.04
C GLU A 241 -6.79 8.07 -5.77
N TYR A 242 -6.26 9.15 -5.19
CA TYR A 242 -5.14 9.88 -5.77
C TYR A 242 -3.89 9.00 -5.91
N ARG A 243 -3.55 8.22 -4.87
CA ARG A 243 -2.43 7.27 -4.89
C ARG A 243 -2.60 6.21 -5.98
N ILE A 244 -3.79 5.61 -6.06
CA ILE A 244 -4.08 4.57 -7.05
C ILE A 244 -4.09 5.13 -8.48
N LEU A 245 -4.54 6.37 -8.70
CA LEU A 245 -4.45 7.04 -10.00
C LEU A 245 -2.99 7.31 -10.42
N LYS A 246 -2.13 7.73 -9.48
CA LYS A 246 -0.69 7.84 -9.71
C LYS A 246 -0.09 6.51 -10.10
N ALA A 247 -0.39 5.48 -9.31
CA ALA A 247 0.06 4.13 -9.56
C ALA A 247 -0.33 3.63 -10.96
N GLN A 248 -1.60 3.83 -11.33
CA GLN A 248 -2.13 3.46 -12.63
C GLN A 248 -1.44 4.22 -13.78
N CYS A 249 -1.21 5.53 -13.63
CA CYS A 249 -0.49 6.33 -14.62
C CYS A 249 0.96 5.83 -14.80
N LEU A 250 1.67 5.51 -13.72
CA LEU A 250 3.02 4.95 -13.79
C LEU A 250 3.07 3.57 -14.47
N ILE A 251 2.07 2.72 -14.21
CA ILE A 251 2.00 1.37 -14.78
C ILE A 251 1.62 1.39 -16.26
N SER A 252 0.57 2.12 -16.60
CA SER A 252 -0.10 2.02 -17.92
C SER A 252 0.22 3.18 -18.86
N GLY A 253 0.66 4.33 -18.34
CA GLY A 253 0.87 5.55 -19.13
C GLY A 253 -0.41 6.06 -19.81
N GLY A 254 -0.24 6.90 -20.84
CA GLY A 254 -1.31 7.29 -21.76
C GLY A 254 -2.58 7.84 -21.09
N GLU A 255 -3.74 7.26 -21.42
CA GLU A 255 -5.05 7.69 -20.90
C GLU A 255 -5.14 7.63 -19.37
N ALA A 256 -4.44 6.70 -18.71
CA ALA A 256 -4.41 6.61 -17.25
C ALA A 256 -3.85 7.89 -16.61
N CYS A 257 -2.84 8.48 -17.24
CA CYS A 257 -2.29 9.78 -16.81
C CYS A 257 -3.25 10.95 -17.06
N GLY A 258 -4.16 10.82 -18.02
CA GLY A 258 -5.26 11.77 -18.23
C GLY A 258 -6.24 11.80 -17.06
N MET A 259 -6.60 10.63 -16.52
CA MET A 259 -7.46 10.53 -15.33
C MET A 259 -6.81 11.15 -14.09
N LEU A 260 -5.52 10.87 -13.87
CA LEU A 260 -4.74 11.51 -12.81
C LEU A 260 -4.72 13.05 -12.98
N SER A 261 -4.41 13.52 -14.19
CA SER A 261 -4.36 14.97 -14.49
C SER A 261 -5.71 15.65 -14.21
N SER A 262 -6.81 15.00 -14.57
CA SER A 262 -8.16 15.49 -14.27
C SER A 262 -8.43 15.56 -12.77
N TYR A 263 -8.04 14.53 -12.01
CA TYR A 263 -8.13 14.55 -10.55
C TYR A 263 -7.31 15.68 -9.94
N GLU A 264 -6.06 15.88 -10.39
CA GLU A 264 -5.17 16.93 -9.89
C GLU A 264 -5.70 18.33 -10.17
N GLN A 265 -6.26 18.56 -11.37
CA GLN A 265 -6.91 19.83 -11.70
C GLN A 265 -8.02 20.16 -10.70
N ARG A 266 -8.86 19.18 -10.36
CA ARG A 266 -9.98 19.35 -9.43
C ARG A 266 -9.50 19.51 -7.98
N ARG A 267 -8.49 18.73 -7.58
CA ARG A 267 -7.81 18.87 -6.28
C ARG A 267 -7.20 20.26 -6.08
N ASN A 268 -6.70 20.87 -7.17
CA ASN A 268 -6.06 22.18 -7.15
C ASN A 268 -7.01 23.35 -7.42
N SER A 269 -8.24 23.12 -7.92
CA SER A 269 -9.19 24.19 -8.27
C SER A 269 -9.77 24.91 -7.05
N GLY A 270 -9.73 24.27 -5.87
CA GLY A 270 -10.30 24.80 -4.63
C GLY A 270 -11.82 24.86 -4.63
N GLY A 271 -12.47 24.21 -5.59
CA GLY A 271 -13.91 24.15 -5.73
C GLY A 271 -14.54 25.35 -6.42
N VAL A 272 -15.80 25.20 -6.83
CA VAL A 272 -16.61 26.28 -7.41
C VAL A 272 -16.76 27.47 -6.44
N PHE A 273 -16.63 27.23 -5.13
CA PHE A 273 -16.76 28.25 -4.08
C PHE A 273 -15.51 29.11 -3.84
N GLN A 274 -14.33 28.74 -4.32
CA GLN A 274 -13.15 29.61 -4.21
C GLN A 274 -13.23 30.81 -5.18
N LYS A 275 -13.95 30.67 -6.29
CA LYS A 275 -14.15 31.74 -7.30
C LYS A 275 -15.54 32.39 -7.24
N GLY A 276 -16.49 31.75 -6.54
CA GLY A 276 -17.85 32.24 -6.40
C GLY A 276 -17.97 33.21 -5.22
N ALA A 277 -18.06 34.51 -5.52
CA ALA A 277 -18.83 35.43 -4.70
C ALA A 277 -20.26 34.90 -4.61
N LEU A 278 -20.55 34.07 -3.60
CA LEU A 278 -21.91 33.86 -3.16
C LEU A 278 -22.41 35.24 -2.76
N TYR A 279 -23.33 35.77 -3.56
CA TYR A 279 -24.02 37.04 -3.33
C TYR A 279 -24.15 37.28 -1.83
N ARG A 280 -23.41 38.27 -1.29
CA ARG A 280 -23.78 38.87 -0.02
C ARG A 280 -25.19 39.40 -0.26
N ALA A 281 -26.17 38.81 0.40
CA ALA A 281 -27.44 39.46 0.58
C ALA A 281 -27.16 40.70 1.44
N GLU A 282 -26.98 41.84 0.77
CA GLU A 282 -27.22 43.15 1.37
C GLU A 282 -28.73 43.42 1.34
#